data_AF-A0A7J4DCX7-F1
#
_entry.id   AF-A0A7J4DCX7-F1
#
_cell.length_a   1.000
_cell.length_b   1.000
_cell.length_c   1.000
_cell.angle_alpha   90.00
_cell.angle_beta   90.00
_cell.angle_gamma   90.00
#
_symmetry.space_group_name_H-M   'P 1'
#
loop_
_entity.id
_entity.type
_entity.pdbx_description
1 polymer ?
#
loop_
_entity_poly.entity_id
_entity_poly.type
_entity_poly.pdbx_seq_one_letter_code
_entity_poly.pdbx_strand_id
1 'polypeptide(L)'
;MSPWALQVWLGLALSIVGIAMHRTGPAFKRHRFGAPVALLGLAVMLVHTQELPEPEAGLVQAMVDSMFWVVPGVFGATLVMLGAPLYWKSRPPALLAGWLLIAVAWYEVYAVAAGISPSDFLLSLAVLPGATLALLVFALCVRTAERMVPPEPVTEPLTERERRYVESVLSRHLRGDGGEP
;
A
#
# COMPACT_ATOMS: atom_id res chain seq x y z
N MET A 1 -12.81 15.52 31.46
CA MET A 1 -13.04 14.65 30.29
C MET A 1 -13.42 13.28 30.79
N SER A 2 -14.33 12.58 30.12
CA SER A 2 -14.66 11.22 30.50
C SER A 2 -13.44 10.30 30.30
N PRO A 3 -13.24 9.32 31.19
CA PRO A 3 -12.11 8.38 31.12
C PRO A 3 -12.04 7.60 29.79
N TRP A 4 -13.20 7.20 29.23
CA TRP A 4 -13.26 6.53 27.93
C TRP A 4 -12.76 7.44 26.78
N ALA A 5 -13.14 8.72 26.80
CA ALA A 5 -12.72 9.66 25.76
C ALA A 5 -11.22 9.90 25.84
N LEU A 6 -10.69 10.00 27.06
CA LEU A 6 -9.24 10.13 27.28
C LEU A 6 -8.48 8.91 26.72
N GLN A 7 -9.00 7.70 26.90
CA GLN A 7 -8.41 6.49 26.34
C GLN A 7 -8.37 6.52 24.80
N VAL A 8 -9.49 6.86 24.15
CA VAL A 8 -9.58 6.96 22.68
C VAL A 8 -8.62 8.01 22.14
N TRP A 9 -8.60 9.21 22.73
CA TRP A 9 -7.69 10.28 22.32
C TRP A 9 -6.23 9.91 22.52
N LEU A 10 -5.90 9.21 23.60
CA LEU A 10 -4.55 8.73 23.87
C LEU A 10 -4.14 7.65 22.86
N GLY A 11 -5.02 6.71 22.55
CA GLY A 11 -4.80 5.69 21.51
C GLY A 11 -4.60 6.30 20.12
N LEU A 12 -5.42 7.28 19.75
CA LEU A 12 -5.30 8.03 18.49
C LEU A 12 -3.97 8.78 18.43
N ALA A 13 -3.62 9.54 19.48
CA ALA A 13 -2.37 10.30 19.53
C ALA A 13 -1.16 9.38 19.39
N LEU A 14 -1.17 8.23 20.09
CA LEU A 14 -0.09 7.26 20.00
C LEU A 14 0.00 6.62 18.61
N SER A 15 -1.14 6.35 17.98
CA SER A 15 -1.20 5.84 16.59
C SER A 15 -0.55 6.81 15.61
N ILE A 16 -0.89 8.10 15.71
CA ILE A 16 -0.33 9.17 14.89
C ILE A 16 1.18 9.29 15.13
N VAL A 17 1.62 9.28 16.40
CA VAL A 17 3.05 9.33 16.76
C VAL A 17 3.79 8.13 16.17
N GLY A 18 3.25 6.92 16.26
CA GLY A 18 3.86 5.73 15.68
C GLY A 18 4.03 5.81 14.15
N ILE A 19 3.00 6.29 13.45
CA ILE A 19 3.04 6.51 11.99
C ILE A 19 4.07 7.60 11.63
N ALA A 20 4.09 8.70 12.38
CA ALA A 20 5.07 9.78 12.19
C ALA A 20 6.50 9.29 12.44
N MET A 21 6.73 8.49 13.48
CA MET A 21 8.01 7.84 13.77
C MET A 21 8.44 6.89 12.64
N HIS A 22 7.49 6.22 12.01
CA HIS A 22 7.79 5.32 10.88
C HIS A 22 8.26 6.07 9.62
N ARG A 23 7.84 7.33 9.44
CA ARG A 23 8.23 8.17 8.29
C ARG A 23 9.41 9.11 8.57
N THR A 24 9.81 9.27 9.82
CA THR A 24 10.92 10.15 10.20
C THR A 24 12.26 9.41 10.13
N GLY A 25 13.24 10.06 9.50
CA GLY A 25 14.61 9.55 9.36
C GLY A 25 15.01 9.18 7.93
N PRO A 26 16.33 9.08 7.65
CA PRO A 26 16.85 8.70 6.34
C PRO A 26 16.29 7.34 5.92
N ALA A 27 15.98 7.15 4.64
CA ALA A 27 15.35 5.93 4.12
C ALA A 27 16.07 4.63 4.52
N PHE A 28 17.38 4.68 4.74
CA PHE A 28 18.23 3.54 5.11
C PHE A 28 18.44 3.33 6.63
N LYS A 29 17.96 4.26 7.47
CA LYS A 29 18.12 4.21 8.95
C LYS A 29 16.80 4.46 9.68
N ARG A 30 15.66 4.08 9.09
CA ARG A 30 14.36 4.25 9.74
C ARG A 30 14.27 3.40 11.00
N HIS A 31 13.81 4.03 12.08
CA HIS A 31 13.66 3.38 13.37
C HIS A 31 12.52 2.36 13.33
N ARG A 32 12.77 1.13 13.78
CA ARG A 32 11.81 0.01 13.66
C ARG A 32 10.61 0.11 14.62
N PHE A 33 10.64 1.03 15.56
CA PHE A 33 9.61 1.13 16.60
C PHE A 33 8.32 1.88 16.16
N GLY A 34 8.31 2.55 15.01
CA GLY A 34 7.11 3.28 14.57
C GLY A 34 5.88 2.37 14.41
N ALA A 35 6.04 1.19 13.78
CA ALA A 35 4.95 0.24 13.60
C ALA A 35 4.43 -0.34 14.93
N PRO A 36 5.28 -0.86 15.86
CA PRO A 36 4.82 -1.27 17.19
C PRO A 36 4.07 -0.18 17.97
N VAL A 37 4.56 1.07 17.94
CA VAL A 37 3.89 2.19 18.62
C VAL A 37 2.54 2.49 17.99
N ALA A 38 2.44 2.45 16.67
CA ALA A 38 1.18 2.66 15.97
C ALA A 38 0.15 1.56 16.30
N LEU A 39 0.58 0.30 16.35
CA LEU A 39 -0.27 -0.83 16.73
C LEU A 39 -0.70 -0.77 18.19
N LEU A 40 0.18 -0.32 19.09
CA LEU A 40 -0.16 -0.14 20.51
C LEU A 40 -1.22 0.97 20.67
N GLY A 41 -1.11 2.05 19.90
CA GLY A 41 -2.14 3.10 19.86
C GLY A 41 -3.49 2.58 19.39
N LEU A 42 -3.52 1.78 18.33
CA LEU A 42 -4.73 1.11 17.85
C LEU A 42 -5.32 0.16 18.90
N ALA A 43 -4.48 -0.63 19.58
CA ALA A 43 -4.92 -1.54 20.64
C ALA A 43 -5.55 -0.77 21.82
N VAL A 44 -4.93 0.33 22.24
CA VAL A 44 -5.49 1.21 23.28
C VAL A 44 -6.82 1.82 22.85
N MET A 45 -6.99 2.10 21.55
CA MET A 45 -8.22 2.67 21.02
C MET A 45 -9.37 1.65 20.91
N LEU A 46 -9.08 0.35 20.79
CA LEU A 46 -10.10 -0.69 20.58
C LEU A 46 -10.43 -1.47 21.86
N VAL A 47 -9.45 -1.71 22.72
CA VAL A 47 -9.62 -2.49 23.95
C VAL A 47 -10.01 -1.58 25.11
N HIS A 48 -11.30 -1.45 25.35
CA HIS A 48 -11.83 -0.54 26.38
C HIS A 48 -11.94 -1.21 27.74
N THR A 49 -11.53 -0.49 28.78
CA THR A 49 -11.66 -0.93 30.19
C THR A 49 -12.99 -0.54 30.82
N GLN A 50 -13.77 0.31 30.15
CA GLN A 50 -15.05 0.82 30.62
C GLN A 50 -16.11 0.66 29.54
N GLU A 51 -17.36 0.57 29.96
CA GLU A 51 -18.50 0.55 29.04
C GLU A 51 -18.59 1.87 28.28
N LEU A 52 -18.72 1.77 26.96
CA LEU A 52 -18.87 2.92 26.08
C LEU A 52 -20.34 3.34 26.05
N PRO A 53 -20.62 4.65 25.99
CA PRO A 53 -21.95 5.11 25.64
C PRO A 53 -22.32 4.70 24.21
N GLU A 54 -23.61 4.53 23.96
CA GLU A 54 -24.14 4.43 22.60
C GLU A 54 -24.25 5.85 22.01
N PRO A 55 -23.81 6.09 20.75
CA PRO A 55 -23.54 5.13 19.67
C PRO A 55 -22.06 4.70 19.51
N GLU A 56 -21.14 5.23 20.33
CA GLU A 56 -19.71 4.95 20.19
C GLU A 56 -19.37 3.46 20.42
N ALA A 57 -20.11 2.80 21.31
CA ALA A 57 -20.00 1.36 21.54
C ALA A 57 -20.25 0.56 20.25
N GLY A 58 -21.32 0.86 19.51
CA GLY A 58 -21.62 0.23 18.23
C GLY A 58 -20.53 0.46 17.17
N LEU A 59 -19.92 1.65 17.13
CA LEU A 59 -18.80 1.93 16.23
C LEU A 59 -17.57 1.07 16.59
N VAL A 60 -17.19 1.03 17.86
CA VAL A 60 -16.03 0.23 18.30
C VAL A 60 -16.26 -1.24 18.04
N GLN A 61 -17.47 -1.75 18.31
CA GLN A 61 -17.83 -3.13 18.02
C GLN A 61 -17.70 -3.44 16.52
N ALA A 62 -18.21 -2.58 15.65
CA ALA A 62 -18.06 -2.74 14.20
C ALA A 62 -16.59 -2.71 13.76
N MET A 63 -15.75 -1.87 14.39
CA MET A 63 -14.30 -1.86 14.11
C MET A 63 -13.63 -3.15 14.55
N VAL A 64 -13.97 -3.68 15.73
CA VAL A 64 -13.45 -4.97 16.23
C VAL A 64 -13.89 -6.12 15.33
N ASP A 65 -15.18 -6.18 14.96
CA ASP A 65 -15.73 -7.20 14.07
C ASP A 65 -15.10 -7.13 12.67
N SER A 66 -14.68 -5.94 12.22
CA SER A 66 -13.97 -5.79 10.94
C SER A 66 -12.53 -6.33 10.97
N MET A 67 -11.92 -6.50 12.15
CA MET A 67 -10.53 -6.95 12.25
C MET A 67 -10.31 -8.34 11.66
N PHE A 68 -11.34 -9.20 11.66
CA PHE A 68 -11.29 -10.55 11.09
C PHE A 68 -10.91 -10.55 9.61
N TRP A 69 -11.31 -9.54 8.84
CA TRP A 69 -10.92 -9.41 7.43
C TRP A 69 -9.83 -8.35 7.18
N VAL A 70 -9.78 -7.28 7.98
CA VAL A 70 -8.75 -6.24 7.84
C VAL A 70 -7.35 -6.79 8.10
N VAL A 71 -7.17 -7.59 9.15
CA VAL A 71 -5.85 -8.15 9.53
C VAL A 71 -5.26 -9.04 8.43
N PRO A 72 -5.95 -10.09 7.94
CA PRO A 72 -5.43 -10.89 6.84
C PRO A 72 -5.25 -10.08 5.55
N GLY A 73 -6.12 -9.10 5.27
CA GLY A 73 -6.00 -8.22 4.10
C GLY A 73 -4.72 -7.38 4.12
N VAL A 74 -4.43 -6.71 5.25
CA VAL A 74 -3.22 -5.87 5.41
C VAL A 74 -1.95 -6.74 5.40
N PHE A 75 -1.97 -7.88 6.09
CA PHE A 75 -0.83 -8.79 6.11
C PHE A 75 -0.57 -9.41 4.73
N GLY A 76 -1.63 -9.80 4.03
CA GLY A 76 -1.59 -10.30 2.66
C GLY A 76 -1.02 -9.27 1.68
N ALA A 77 -1.51 -8.03 1.73
CA ALA A 77 -0.98 -6.93 0.92
C ALA A 77 0.50 -6.67 1.18
N THR A 78 0.93 -6.71 2.46
CA THR A 78 2.34 -6.54 2.83
C THR A 78 3.20 -7.65 2.26
N LEU A 79 2.74 -8.91 2.30
CA LEU A 79 3.44 -10.05 1.69
C LEU A 79 3.54 -9.95 0.16
N VAL A 80 2.48 -9.50 -0.51
CA VAL A 80 2.51 -9.23 -1.95
C VAL A 80 3.56 -8.16 -2.27
N MET A 81 3.60 -7.05 -1.52
CA MET A 81 4.60 -6.00 -1.72
C MET A 81 6.03 -6.50 -1.46
N LEU A 82 6.23 -7.31 -0.42
CA LEU A 82 7.54 -7.92 -0.11
C LEU A 82 7.97 -8.96 -1.14
N GLY A 83 7.01 -9.62 -1.79
CA GLY A 83 7.25 -10.64 -2.79
C GLY A 83 7.40 -10.11 -4.22
N ALA A 84 6.89 -8.90 -4.48
CA ALA A 84 6.92 -8.25 -5.78
C ALA A 84 8.36 -7.98 -6.27
N PRO A 85 8.65 -8.12 -7.58
CA PRO A 85 9.99 -7.93 -8.11
C PRO A 85 10.35 -6.43 -8.14
N LEU A 86 11.18 -5.96 -7.21
CA LEU A 86 11.68 -4.58 -7.24
C LEU A 86 12.88 -4.39 -8.19
N TYR A 87 13.61 -5.47 -8.50
CA TYR A 87 14.76 -5.48 -9.41
C TYR A 87 14.94 -6.90 -9.98
N TRP A 88 13.93 -7.41 -10.68
CA TRP A 88 13.93 -8.75 -11.32
C TRP A 88 14.04 -9.98 -10.41
N LYS A 89 14.19 -9.82 -9.09
CA LYS A 89 14.16 -10.91 -8.12
C LYS A 89 12.82 -10.94 -7.39
N SER A 90 11.90 -11.79 -7.83
CA SER A 90 10.63 -12.06 -7.13
C SER A 90 10.83 -13.10 -6.02
N ARG A 91 9.93 -13.08 -5.03
CA ARG A 91 9.82 -14.16 -4.03
C ARG A 91 8.45 -14.84 -4.20
N PRO A 92 8.35 -15.87 -5.07
CA PRO A 92 7.07 -16.51 -5.38
C PRO A 92 6.30 -17.06 -4.17
N PRO A 93 6.92 -17.64 -3.11
CA PRO A 93 6.14 -18.11 -1.96
C PRO A 93 5.48 -16.96 -1.18
N ALA A 94 6.15 -15.80 -1.06
CA ALA A 94 5.57 -14.63 -0.41
C ALA A 94 4.40 -14.05 -1.22
N LEU A 95 4.52 -14.03 -2.55
CA LEU A 95 3.43 -13.62 -3.44
C LEU A 95 2.22 -14.54 -3.29
N LEU A 96 2.41 -15.86 -3.36
CA LEU A 96 1.32 -16.83 -3.22
C LEU A 96 0.64 -16.72 -1.86
N ALA A 97 1.42 -16.68 -0.78
CA ALA A 97 0.88 -16.52 0.57
C ALA A 97 0.11 -15.19 0.73
N GLY A 98 0.64 -14.11 0.17
CA GLY A 98 -0.01 -12.79 0.20
C GLY A 98 -1.36 -12.78 -0.53
N TRP A 99 -1.41 -13.35 -1.74
CA TRP A 99 -2.66 -13.48 -2.50
C TRP A 99 -3.69 -14.39 -1.83
N LEU A 100 -3.26 -15.50 -1.23
CA LEU A 100 -4.16 -16.39 -0.47
C LEU A 100 -4.79 -15.65 0.71
N LEU A 101 -4.02 -14.87 1.46
CA LEU A 101 -4.53 -14.08 2.58
C LEU A 101 -5.51 -12.99 2.15
N ILE A 102 -5.25 -12.33 1.01
CA ILE A 102 -6.19 -11.37 0.42
C ILE A 102 -7.49 -12.08 0.03
N ALA A 103 -7.42 -13.28 -0.56
CA ALA A 103 -8.60 -14.06 -0.92
C ALA A 103 -9.41 -14.47 0.31
N VAL A 104 -8.77 -14.89 1.40
CA VAL A 104 -9.42 -15.17 2.69
C VAL A 104 -10.10 -13.91 3.23
N ALA A 105 -9.42 -12.77 3.25
CA ALA A 105 -10.01 -11.50 3.68
C ALA A 105 -11.27 -11.15 2.88
N TRP A 106 -11.25 -11.34 1.55
CA TRP A 106 -12.40 -11.10 0.69
C TRP A 106 -13.56 -12.06 0.95
N TYR A 107 -13.26 -13.34 1.21
CA TYR A 107 -14.28 -14.32 1.58
C TYR A 107 -14.98 -13.94 2.89
N GLU A 108 -14.22 -13.52 3.91
CA GLU A 108 -14.77 -13.06 5.18
C GLU A 108 -15.63 -11.79 5.03
N VAL A 109 -15.18 -10.81 4.23
CA VAL A 109 -16.00 -9.62 3.90
C VAL A 109 -17.29 -10.04 3.23
N TYR A 110 -17.24 -10.96 2.27
CA TYR A 110 -18.43 -11.43 1.56
C TYR A 110 -19.41 -12.12 2.51
N ALA A 111 -18.92 -12.97 3.42
CA ALA A 111 -19.74 -13.64 4.43
C ALA A 111 -20.43 -12.64 5.37
N VAL A 112 -19.71 -11.61 5.83
CA VAL A 112 -20.23 -10.62 6.80
C VAL A 112 -21.11 -9.56 6.14
N ALA A 113 -20.71 -8.99 5.00
CA ALA A 113 -21.41 -7.88 4.37
C ALA A 113 -22.70 -8.31 3.66
N ALA A 114 -22.75 -9.56 3.22
CA ALA A 114 -23.84 -10.02 2.38
C ALA A 114 -24.87 -10.87 3.17
N GLY A 115 -24.45 -11.58 4.23
CA GLY A 115 -25.32 -12.58 4.88
C GLY A 115 -25.77 -13.68 3.91
N ILE A 116 -25.04 -13.83 2.81
CA ILE A 116 -25.39 -14.65 1.66
C ILE A 116 -24.80 -16.06 1.85
N SER A 117 -25.52 -17.08 1.39
CA SER A 117 -25.08 -18.48 1.40
C SER A 117 -23.70 -18.66 0.72
N PRO A 118 -22.84 -19.57 1.20
CA PRO A 118 -21.56 -19.91 0.56
C PRO A 118 -21.69 -20.31 -0.93
N SER A 119 -22.87 -20.80 -1.33
CA SER A 119 -23.18 -21.14 -2.73
C SER A 119 -23.12 -19.94 -3.67
N ASP A 120 -23.51 -18.77 -3.20
CA ASP A 120 -23.66 -17.59 -4.04
C ASP A 120 -22.33 -16.85 -4.18
N PHE A 121 -21.38 -17.10 -3.26
CA PHE A 121 -19.99 -16.69 -3.45
C PHE A 121 -19.44 -17.28 -4.75
N LEU A 122 -19.66 -18.57 -5.00
CA LEU A 122 -19.21 -19.22 -6.25
C LEU A 122 -19.87 -18.62 -7.49
N LEU A 123 -21.14 -18.24 -7.40
CA LEU A 123 -21.84 -17.52 -8.47
C LEU A 123 -21.24 -16.13 -8.69
N SER A 124 -20.83 -15.42 -7.62
CA SER A 124 -20.19 -14.11 -7.74
C SER A 124 -18.84 -14.16 -8.46
N LEU A 125 -18.11 -15.28 -8.38
CA LEU A 125 -16.88 -15.50 -9.15
C LEU A 125 -17.13 -15.52 -10.68
N ALA A 126 -18.37 -15.72 -11.14
CA ALA A 126 -18.71 -15.64 -12.57
C ALA A 126 -18.52 -14.22 -13.15
N VAL A 127 -18.34 -13.19 -12.32
CA VAL A 127 -17.96 -11.83 -12.77
C VAL A 127 -16.49 -11.78 -13.21
N LEU A 128 -15.63 -12.64 -12.67
CA LEU A 128 -14.18 -12.62 -12.95
C LEU A 128 -13.86 -12.79 -14.45
N PRO A 129 -14.44 -13.76 -15.20
CA PRO A 129 -14.23 -13.85 -16.64
C PRO A 129 -14.56 -12.55 -17.38
N GLY A 130 -15.68 -11.89 -17.05
CA GLY A 130 -16.06 -10.61 -17.65
C GLY A 130 -15.04 -9.51 -17.35
N ALA A 131 -14.59 -9.41 -16.10
CA ALA A 131 -13.55 -8.45 -15.70
C ALA A 131 -12.21 -8.73 -16.41
N THR A 132 -11.79 -9.99 -16.50
CA THR A 132 -10.56 -10.36 -17.21
C THR A 132 -10.65 -10.08 -18.71
N LEU A 133 -11.81 -10.33 -19.32
CA LEU A 133 -12.05 -10.00 -20.73
C LEU A 133 -11.97 -8.50 -20.97
N ALA A 134 -12.57 -7.68 -20.10
CA ALA A 134 -12.49 -6.22 -20.21
C ALA A 134 -11.04 -5.71 -20.12
N LEU A 135 -10.25 -6.24 -19.18
CA LEU A 135 -8.82 -5.92 -19.06
C LEU A 135 -8.01 -6.37 -20.28
N LEU A 136 -8.30 -7.55 -20.83
CA LEU A 136 -7.67 -8.04 -22.06
C LEU A 136 -7.97 -7.15 -23.25
N VAL A 137 -9.24 -6.77 -23.43
CA VAL A 137 -9.65 -5.84 -24.50
C VAL A 137 -8.95 -4.50 -24.32
N PHE A 138 -8.91 -3.96 -23.10
CA PHE A 138 -8.19 -2.72 -22.81
C PHE A 138 -6.69 -2.83 -23.16
N ALA A 139 -6.02 -3.89 -22.72
CA ALA A 139 -4.60 -4.12 -23.01
C ALA A 139 -4.34 -4.28 -24.52
N LEU A 140 -5.24 -4.93 -25.25
CA LEU A 140 -5.17 -5.03 -26.71
C LEU A 140 -5.32 -3.67 -27.37
N CYS A 141 -6.27 -2.84 -26.91
CA CYS A 141 -6.47 -1.48 -27.40
C CYS A 141 -5.25 -0.58 -27.17
N VAL A 142 -4.65 -0.65 -25.98
CA VAL A 142 -3.40 0.08 -25.67
C VAL A 142 -2.29 -0.37 -26.62
N ARG A 143 -2.12 -1.68 -26.77
CA ARG A 143 -1.08 -2.24 -27.65
C ARG A 143 -1.28 -1.88 -29.12
N THR A 144 -2.52 -1.85 -29.62
CA THR A 144 -2.79 -1.42 -31.00
C THR A 144 -2.58 0.08 -31.16
N ALA A 145 -3.01 0.90 -30.19
CA ALA A 145 -2.76 2.34 -30.20
C ALA A 145 -1.26 2.65 -30.23
N GLU A 146 -0.46 2.02 -29.34
CA GLU A 146 1.00 2.17 -29.32
C GLU A 146 1.65 1.77 -30.65
N ARG A 147 1.17 0.70 -31.28
CA ARG A 147 1.68 0.26 -32.61
C ARG A 147 1.34 1.22 -33.75
N MET A 148 0.27 1.99 -33.61
CA MET A 148 -0.16 2.97 -34.62
C MET A 148 0.55 4.32 -34.44
N VAL A 149 1.11 4.59 -33.26
CA VAL A 149 1.92 5.79 -33.02
C VAL A 149 3.26 5.62 -33.73
N PRO A 150 3.63 6.52 -34.66
CA PRO A 150 4.96 6.50 -35.27
C PRO A 150 6.03 6.63 -34.17
N PRO A 151 7.15 5.90 -34.26
CA PRO A 151 8.25 6.10 -33.33
C PRO A 151 8.67 7.57 -33.35
N GLU A 152 8.91 8.14 -32.17
CA GLU A 152 9.41 9.52 -32.09
C GLU A 152 10.69 9.62 -32.93
N PRO A 153 10.83 10.69 -33.73
CA PRO A 153 12.04 10.91 -34.50
C PRO A 153 13.22 10.90 -33.53
N VAL A 154 14.28 10.18 -33.90
CA VAL A 154 15.52 10.15 -33.12
C VAL A 154 15.92 11.59 -32.88
N THR A 155 15.98 12.00 -31.61
CA THR A 155 16.41 13.34 -31.22
C THR A 155 17.78 13.60 -31.82
N GLU A 156 17.93 14.76 -32.46
CA GLU A 156 19.21 15.15 -33.03
C GLU A 156 20.29 15.08 -31.94
N PRO A 157 21.48 14.54 -32.25
CA PRO A 157 22.56 14.50 -31.28
C PRO A 157 22.90 15.93 -30.84
N LEU A 158 23.33 16.08 -29.58
CA LEU A 158 23.74 17.39 -29.06
C LEU A 158 24.75 18.01 -30.02
N THR A 159 24.51 19.27 -30.36
CA THR A 159 25.49 20.05 -31.11
C THR A 159 26.77 20.18 -30.31
N GLU A 160 27.91 20.42 -30.97
CA GLU A 160 29.21 20.56 -30.29
C GLU A 160 29.23 21.72 -29.27
N ARG A 161 28.34 22.70 -29.40
CA ARG A 161 28.14 23.77 -28.40
C ARG A 161 27.36 23.27 -27.19
N GLU A 162 26.25 22.57 -27.40
CA GLU A 162 25.44 22.01 -26.32
C GLU A 162 26.20 20.93 -25.57
N ARG A 163 26.96 20.08 -26.27
CA ARG A 163 27.81 19.07 -25.63
C ARG A 163 28.82 19.72 -24.68
N ARG A 164 29.54 20.75 -25.15
CA ARG A 164 30.47 21.51 -24.30
C ARG A 164 29.80 22.22 -23.13
N TYR A 165 28.60 22.77 -23.35
CA TYR A 165 27.82 23.38 -22.28
C TYR A 165 27.40 22.35 -21.22
N VAL A 166 26.82 21.22 -21.63
CA VAL A 166 26.40 20.14 -20.73
C VAL A 166 27.60 19.54 -20.00
N GLU A 167 28.72 19.34 -20.69
CA GLU A 167 29.98 18.88 -20.10
C GLU A 167 30.54 19.88 -19.08
N SER A 168 30.44 21.19 -19.33
CA SER A 168 30.82 22.24 -18.37
C SER A 168 29.92 22.25 -17.13
N VAL A 169 28.61 22.05 -17.31
CA VAL A 169 27.64 22.03 -16.20
C VAL A 169 27.83 20.78 -15.37
N LEU A 170 27.96 19.62 -16.01
CA LEU A 170 28.23 18.34 -15.36
C LEU A 170 29.57 18.36 -14.62
N SER A 171 30.63 18.86 -15.24
CA SER A 171 31.93 18.96 -14.58
C SER A 171 31.89 19.91 -13.39
N ARG A 172 31.19 21.04 -13.47
CA ARG A 172 31.04 21.97 -12.33
C ARG A 172 30.24 21.36 -11.17
N HIS A 173 29.21 20.54 -11.43
CA HIS A 173 28.37 19.96 -10.38
C HIS A 173 28.87 18.61 -9.86
N LEU A 174 29.46 17.77 -10.71
CA LEU A 174 29.99 16.45 -10.32
C LEU A 174 31.37 16.56 -9.68
N ARG A 175 32.20 17.53 -10.09
CA ARG A 175 33.51 17.73 -9.49
C ARG A 175 33.45 18.46 -8.15
N GLY A 176 32.30 19.07 -7.84
CA GLY A 176 32.09 19.87 -6.64
C GLY A 176 33.02 21.09 -6.59
N ASP A 177 32.64 22.11 -5.84
CA ASP A 177 33.55 23.18 -5.40
C ASP A 177 34.61 22.61 -4.42
N GLY A 178 35.45 21.69 -4.90
CA GLY A 178 36.46 21.01 -4.08
C GLY A 178 37.63 20.42 -4.87
N GLY A 179 37.73 20.71 -6.17
CA GLY A 179 38.86 20.32 -6.99
C GLY A 179 39.74 21.51 -7.36
N GLU A 180 40.40 22.13 -6.38
CA GLU A 180 41.67 22.80 -6.69
C GLU A 180 42.75 21.74 -6.99
N PRO A 181 43.68 22.03 -7.93
CA PRO A 181 44.84 21.17 -8.19
C PRO A 181 45.77 21.05 -6.98
#